data_AF-A0A847BFH9-F1
#
_entry.id   AF-A0A847BFH9-F1
#
_cell.length_a   1.000
_cell.length_b   1.000
_cell.length_c   1.000
_cell.angle_alpha   90.00
_cell.angle_beta   90.00
_cell.angle_gamma   90.00
#
_symmetry.space_group_name_H-M   'P 1'
#
loop_
_entity.id
_entity.type
_entity.pdbx_description
1 polymer ?
#
loop_
_entity_poly.entity_id
_entity_poly.type
_entity_poly.pdbx_seq_one_letter_code
_entity_poly.pdbx_strand_id
1 'polypeptide(L)'
;MHIEPTARQLAEIMARKGAPSFATLAEQIPGVERVEEGRISALESGRLPEEVGPRPELELRAIWLKSVVVVGGLDHDLNAENPLNDDGMGKIYRCSRWNSENSEAYEALGLDSEGRPNLDLPAVYPIVVERVMKHIQGDRNLKARLERSMRRWGHKDPSELQVAIEVVCEGSAYPDDLSTELTGEYCYRLKEGREADRRFAEDCEALSDLISRSWEPAWEEARDRGEVGNPLAVILDVFEHGGIMFSVSGYGPQCQWDTTIGGAIWVPDDVAHDCIMTSEDPRPKHELAREYAEQACKAYTAWCNGQTYVVSAFAVDRQTGAIVDGHEESFGDVVGYSEAEDEMEQQLLAMAK
;
A
#
# COMPACT_ATOMS: atom_id res chain seq x y z
N MET A 1 4.13 -17.53 22.02
CA MET A 1 3.19 -16.51 22.54
C MET A 1 1.96 -16.62 21.67
N HIS A 2 0.85 -17.16 22.19
CA HIS A 2 -0.39 -17.31 21.41
C HIS A 2 -0.97 -15.92 21.19
N ILE A 3 -0.96 -15.47 19.93
CA ILE A 3 -1.61 -14.22 19.54
C ILE A 3 -3.11 -14.53 19.48
N GLU A 4 -3.91 -13.87 20.34
CA GLU A 4 -5.37 -13.97 20.27
C GLU A 4 -5.86 -13.30 18.98
N PRO A 5 -6.83 -13.89 18.25
CA PRO A 5 -7.35 -13.29 17.03
C PRO A 5 -8.04 -11.96 17.35
N THR A 6 -7.96 -10.98 16.45
CA THR A 6 -8.60 -9.67 16.64
C THR A 6 -10.12 -9.81 16.73
N ALA A 7 -10.82 -8.86 17.35
CA ALA A 7 -12.28 -8.93 17.54
C ALA A 7 -13.08 -9.11 16.24
N ARG A 8 -12.55 -8.67 15.09
CA ARG A 8 -13.13 -8.88 13.74
C ARG A 8 -12.84 -10.28 13.20
N GLN A 9 -11.63 -10.81 13.40
CA GLN A 9 -11.30 -12.21 13.09
C GLN A 9 -12.08 -13.17 14.00
N LEU A 10 -12.26 -12.84 15.28
CA LEU A 10 -13.17 -13.55 16.18
C LEU A 10 -14.61 -13.39 15.72
N ALA A 11 -15.06 -12.24 15.20
CA ALA A 11 -16.41 -12.09 14.66
C ALA A 11 -16.65 -12.91 13.39
N GLU A 12 -15.69 -13.00 12.47
CA GLU A 12 -15.76 -13.86 11.27
C GLU A 12 -15.63 -15.35 11.61
N ILE A 13 -14.71 -15.72 12.50
CA ILE A 13 -14.55 -17.10 13.01
C ILE A 13 -15.74 -17.52 13.87
N MET A 14 -16.33 -16.60 14.66
CA MET A 14 -17.52 -16.86 15.47
C MET A 14 -18.80 -16.82 14.62
N ALA A 15 -18.87 -16.00 13.56
CA ALA A 15 -19.94 -16.05 12.56
C ALA A 15 -19.93 -17.39 11.83
N ARG A 16 -18.75 -17.91 11.44
CA ARG A 16 -18.61 -19.25 10.87
C ARG A 16 -18.88 -20.39 11.86
N LYS A 17 -18.57 -20.21 13.16
CA LYS A 17 -18.92 -21.20 14.22
C LYS A 17 -20.41 -21.30 14.53
N GLY A 18 -21.25 -20.42 13.98
CA GLY A 18 -22.71 -20.46 14.12
C GLY A 18 -23.49 -20.47 12.79
N ALA A 19 -22.81 -20.30 11.65
CA ALA A 19 -23.43 -20.37 10.34
C ALA A 19 -23.77 -21.83 9.99
N PRO A 20 -24.98 -22.11 9.45
CA PRO A 20 -25.31 -23.44 8.96
C PRO A 20 -24.37 -23.82 7.81
N SER A 21 -23.93 -25.07 7.77
CA SER A 21 -23.10 -25.59 6.68
C SER A 21 -23.86 -25.54 5.34
N PHE A 22 -23.12 -25.59 4.22
CA PHE A 22 -23.69 -25.74 2.89
C PHE A 22 -24.76 -26.83 2.82
N ALA A 23 -24.45 -28.05 3.25
CA ALA A 23 -25.41 -29.15 3.30
C ALA A 23 -26.66 -28.80 4.12
N THR A 24 -26.50 -28.16 5.27
CA THR A 24 -27.63 -27.75 6.13
C THR A 24 -28.53 -26.73 5.44
N LEU A 25 -27.94 -25.80 4.67
CA LEU A 25 -28.69 -24.80 3.89
C LEU A 25 -29.39 -25.42 2.68
N ALA A 26 -28.70 -26.30 1.95
CA ALA A 26 -29.23 -26.97 0.78
C ALA A 26 -30.39 -27.91 1.14
N GLU A 27 -30.30 -28.65 2.25
CA GLU A 27 -31.39 -29.54 2.72
C GLU A 27 -32.68 -28.79 3.10
N GLN A 28 -32.60 -27.48 3.37
CA GLN A 28 -33.78 -26.65 3.65
C GLN A 28 -34.54 -26.23 2.38
N ILE A 29 -33.94 -26.41 1.20
CA ILE A 29 -34.56 -26.06 -0.07
C ILE A 29 -35.65 -27.10 -0.42
N PRO A 30 -36.90 -26.67 -0.68
CA PRO A 30 -37.97 -27.61 -1.01
C PRO A 30 -37.67 -28.44 -2.25
N GLY A 31 -37.73 -29.76 -2.12
CA GLY A 31 -37.55 -30.69 -3.23
C GLY A 31 -36.13 -31.22 -3.41
N VAL A 32 -35.19 -30.82 -2.55
CA VAL A 32 -33.86 -31.44 -2.45
C VAL A 32 -34.00 -32.86 -1.91
N GLU A 33 -33.42 -33.82 -2.64
CA GLU A 33 -33.39 -35.24 -2.31
C GLU A 33 -32.06 -35.65 -1.66
N ARG A 34 -30.96 -35.00 -2.06
CA ARG A 34 -29.60 -35.32 -1.62
C ARG A 34 -28.65 -34.15 -1.88
N VAL A 35 -27.61 -34.03 -1.05
CA VAL A 35 -26.47 -33.14 -1.27
C VAL A 35 -25.20 -33.99 -1.31
N GLU A 36 -24.27 -33.68 -2.22
CA GLU A 36 -22.95 -34.32 -2.32
C GLU A 36 -21.85 -33.26 -2.30
N GLU A 37 -20.76 -33.54 -1.59
CA GLU A 37 -19.56 -32.71 -1.49
C GLU A 37 -18.32 -33.57 -1.79
N GLY A 38 -17.33 -33.02 -2.49
CA GLY A 38 -16.12 -33.72 -2.92
C GLY A 38 -16.34 -34.51 -4.21
N ARG A 39 -15.84 -35.76 -4.30
CA ARG A 39 -16.02 -36.57 -5.52
C ARG A 39 -17.49 -36.96 -5.73
N ILE A 40 -18.15 -36.29 -6.67
CA ILE A 40 -19.54 -36.56 -7.05
C ILE A 40 -19.61 -37.88 -7.82
N SER A 41 -20.25 -38.88 -7.20
CA SER A 41 -20.41 -40.25 -7.74
C SER A 41 -21.08 -40.32 -9.13
N ALA A 42 -21.80 -39.26 -9.54
CA ALA A 42 -22.44 -39.16 -10.84
C ALA A 42 -21.49 -38.87 -12.01
N LEU A 43 -20.35 -38.19 -11.75
CA LEU A 43 -19.30 -37.94 -12.76
C LEU A 43 -18.68 -39.25 -13.25
N GLU A 44 -18.57 -40.26 -12.36
CA GLU A 44 -18.00 -41.57 -12.69
C GLU A 44 -18.87 -42.40 -13.66
N SER A 45 -20.14 -41.99 -13.88
CA SER A 45 -21.06 -42.67 -14.79
C SER A 45 -21.08 -42.13 -16.22
N GLY A 46 -20.26 -41.11 -16.54
CA GLY A 46 -20.14 -40.54 -17.90
C GLY A 46 -21.38 -39.78 -18.39
N ARG A 47 -22.16 -39.21 -17.48
CA ARG A 47 -23.43 -38.51 -17.79
C ARG A 47 -23.34 -36.98 -17.85
N LEU A 48 -22.12 -36.43 -17.81
CA LEU A 48 -21.87 -35.00 -18.01
C LEU A 48 -20.99 -34.81 -19.26
N PRO A 49 -21.19 -33.75 -20.06
CA PRO A 49 -20.33 -33.46 -21.20
C PRO A 49 -18.87 -33.24 -20.74
N GLU A 50 -17.89 -33.91 -21.37
CA GLU A 50 -16.45 -33.67 -21.13
C GLU A 50 -16.05 -32.20 -21.37
N GLU A 51 -16.82 -31.47 -22.18
CA GLU A 51 -16.55 -30.09 -22.59
C GLU A 51 -16.96 -29.04 -21.54
N VAL A 52 -17.76 -29.39 -20.52
CA VAL A 52 -18.33 -28.43 -19.54
C VAL A 52 -18.07 -28.86 -18.09
N GLY A 53 -17.46 -30.04 -17.88
CA GLY A 53 -17.18 -30.55 -16.55
C GLY A 53 -15.98 -29.84 -15.90
N PRO A 54 -16.10 -29.29 -14.68
CA PRO A 54 -14.93 -29.02 -13.83
C PRO A 54 -14.05 -30.27 -13.78
N ARG A 55 -12.76 -30.11 -14.05
CA ARG A 55 -11.76 -31.17 -14.11
C ARG A 55 -11.80 -32.06 -12.85
N PRO A 56 -11.57 -33.38 -12.96
CA PRO A 56 -11.72 -34.35 -11.84
C PRO A 56 -10.77 -34.18 -10.65
N GLU A 57 -9.87 -33.20 -10.69
CA GLU A 57 -8.96 -32.83 -9.60
C GLU A 57 -9.52 -31.71 -8.71
N LEU A 58 -10.69 -31.18 -9.06
CA LEU A 58 -11.29 -30.00 -8.45
C LEU A 58 -12.28 -30.35 -7.36
N GLU A 59 -12.48 -29.40 -6.43
CA GLU A 59 -13.56 -29.49 -5.46
C GLU A 59 -14.90 -29.31 -6.15
N LEU A 60 -15.82 -30.23 -5.85
CA LEU A 60 -17.12 -30.32 -6.50
C LEU A 60 -18.22 -30.46 -5.47
N ARG A 61 -19.36 -29.85 -5.74
CA ARG A 61 -20.55 -29.97 -4.91
C ARG A 61 -21.79 -30.11 -5.78
N ALA A 62 -22.77 -30.86 -5.30
CA ALA A 62 -24.01 -31.07 -6.02
C ALA A 62 -25.25 -31.09 -5.12
N ILE A 63 -26.33 -30.50 -5.63
CA ILE A 63 -27.66 -30.53 -5.03
C ILE A 63 -28.58 -31.31 -5.96
N TRP A 64 -29.13 -32.41 -5.47
CA TRP A 64 -30.01 -33.30 -6.20
C TRP A 64 -31.47 -32.90 -5.97
N LEU A 65 -32.14 -32.45 -7.03
CA LEU A 65 -33.57 -32.18 -7.06
C LEU A 65 -34.29 -33.31 -7.82
N LYS A 66 -35.63 -33.34 -7.76
CA LYS A 66 -36.44 -34.39 -8.41
C LYS A 66 -36.16 -34.56 -9.92
N SER A 67 -36.04 -33.45 -10.65
CA SER A 67 -35.87 -33.45 -12.11
C SER A 67 -34.48 -33.03 -12.58
N VAL A 68 -33.72 -32.31 -11.74
CA VAL A 68 -32.43 -31.73 -12.10
C VAL A 68 -31.38 -31.98 -11.02
N VAL A 69 -30.10 -31.89 -11.39
CA VAL A 69 -28.97 -31.83 -10.47
C VAL A 69 -28.27 -30.52 -10.71
N VAL A 70 -28.10 -29.71 -9.66
CA VAL A 70 -27.26 -28.52 -9.72
C VAL A 70 -25.85 -28.95 -9.31
N VAL A 71 -24.87 -28.69 -10.15
CA VAL A 71 -23.47 -29.06 -9.95
C VAL A 71 -22.62 -27.80 -9.97
N GLY A 72 -21.66 -27.72 -9.06
CA GLY A 72 -20.74 -26.61 -8.95
C GLY A 72 -19.32 -27.12 -8.79
N GLY A 73 -18.36 -26.36 -9.30
CA GLY A 73 -16.95 -26.66 -9.18
C GLY A 73 -16.08 -25.41 -9.26
N LEU A 74 -14.86 -25.56 -8.74
CA LEU A 74 -13.81 -24.54 -8.77
C LEU A 74 -12.71 -25.00 -9.71
N ASP A 75 -12.41 -24.30 -10.81
CA ASP A 75 -11.19 -24.55 -11.61
C ASP A 75 -10.14 -23.49 -11.31
N HIS A 76 -8.86 -23.80 -11.53
CA HIS A 76 -7.81 -22.79 -11.38
C HIS A 76 -7.87 -21.79 -12.53
N ASP A 77 -7.95 -20.51 -12.18
CA ASP A 77 -7.83 -19.43 -13.15
C ASP A 77 -6.35 -19.09 -13.40
N LEU A 78 -5.81 -19.65 -14.48
CA LEU A 78 -4.41 -19.46 -14.86
C LEU A 78 -4.13 -18.11 -15.53
N ASN A 79 -5.18 -17.35 -15.87
CA ASN A 79 -5.07 -16.06 -16.54
C ASN A 79 -5.58 -14.90 -15.68
N ALA A 80 -5.84 -15.14 -14.39
CA ALA A 80 -6.33 -14.12 -13.47
C ALA A 80 -5.38 -12.92 -13.42
N GLU A 81 -5.96 -11.73 -13.63
CA GLU A 81 -5.23 -10.48 -13.53
C GLU A 81 -4.88 -10.17 -12.07
N ASN A 82 -3.95 -9.25 -11.85
CA ASN A 82 -3.62 -8.80 -10.50
C ASN A 82 -4.88 -8.19 -9.86
N PRO A 83 -5.35 -8.67 -8.70
CA PRO A 83 -6.57 -8.19 -8.09
C PRO A 83 -6.52 -6.71 -7.73
N LEU A 84 -5.32 -6.14 -7.56
CA LEU A 84 -5.13 -4.73 -7.22
C LEU A 84 -5.08 -3.80 -8.45
N ASN A 85 -5.31 -4.34 -9.65
CA ASN A 85 -5.48 -3.52 -10.85
C ASN A 85 -6.93 -3.07 -10.93
N ASP A 86 -7.17 -1.77 -10.74
CA ASP A 86 -8.48 -1.11 -10.90
C ASP A 86 -9.60 -1.61 -9.96
N ASP A 87 -9.27 -2.22 -8.83
CA ASP A 87 -10.24 -2.64 -7.80
C ASP A 87 -10.61 -1.53 -6.80
N GLY A 88 -9.90 -0.41 -6.84
CA GLY A 88 -10.09 0.69 -5.90
C GLY A 88 -9.56 0.40 -4.49
N MET A 89 -8.71 -0.62 -4.33
CA MET A 89 -8.08 -0.99 -3.05
C MET A 89 -6.63 -0.51 -2.95
N GLY A 90 -6.14 0.25 -3.94
CA GLY A 90 -4.77 0.72 -4.00
C GLY A 90 -3.78 -0.31 -4.54
N LYS A 91 -2.49 0.04 -4.49
CA LYS A 91 -1.42 -0.72 -5.14
C LYS A 91 -0.33 -1.12 -4.15
N ILE A 92 0.26 -2.29 -4.38
CA ILE A 92 1.43 -2.76 -3.64
C ILE A 92 2.66 -2.60 -4.54
N TYR A 93 3.65 -1.84 -4.06
CA TYR A 93 4.94 -1.70 -4.72
C TYR A 93 6.01 -2.48 -3.94
N ARG A 94 6.79 -3.30 -4.64
CA ARG A 94 7.80 -4.15 -4.00
C ARG A 94 9.17 -3.46 -3.98
N CYS A 95 9.70 -3.26 -2.78
CA CYS A 95 11.00 -2.65 -2.54
C CYS A 95 12.11 -3.72 -2.64
N SER A 96 12.67 -3.92 -3.83
CA SER A 96 13.80 -4.86 -3.99
C SER A 96 14.88 -4.27 -4.88
N ARG A 97 16.15 -4.60 -4.61
CA ARG A 97 17.34 -3.99 -5.25
C ARG A 97 17.33 -3.96 -6.79
N TRP A 98 16.51 -4.80 -7.44
CA TRP A 98 16.47 -4.98 -8.89
C TRP A 98 15.12 -4.60 -9.52
N ASN A 99 14.19 -4.04 -8.75
CA ASN A 99 12.85 -3.72 -9.23
C ASN A 99 12.74 -2.26 -9.66
N SER A 100 12.13 -2.02 -10.82
CA SER A 100 11.82 -0.66 -11.30
C SER A 100 10.76 0.02 -10.42
N GLU A 101 9.87 -0.76 -9.78
CA GLU A 101 8.80 -0.28 -8.89
C GLU A 101 9.31 0.39 -7.60
N ASN A 102 10.62 0.36 -7.36
CA ASN A 102 11.22 1.07 -6.24
C ASN A 102 11.01 2.58 -6.36
N SER A 103 10.94 3.12 -7.57
CA SER A 103 10.79 4.56 -7.78
C SER A 103 9.45 5.05 -7.23
N GLU A 104 8.37 4.34 -7.56
CA GLU A 104 7.01 4.62 -7.11
C GLU A 104 6.87 4.40 -5.60
N ALA A 105 7.49 3.34 -5.07
CA ALA A 105 7.53 3.09 -3.64
C ALA A 105 8.25 4.21 -2.86
N TYR A 106 9.40 4.67 -3.37
CA TYR A 106 10.18 5.76 -2.77
C TYR A 106 9.46 7.10 -2.88
N GLU A 107 8.88 7.41 -4.04
CA GLU A 107 8.07 8.61 -4.24
C GLU A 107 6.89 8.65 -3.25
N ALA A 108 6.18 7.53 -3.09
CA ALA A 108 5.08 7.43 -2.13
C ALA A 108 5.52 7.63 -0.67
N LEU A 109 6.80 7.44 -0.34
CA LEU A 109 7.38 7.71 0.97
C LEU A 109 8.05 9.10 1.08
N GLY A 110 8.07 9.87 -0.01
CA GLY A 110 8.80 11.14 -0.08
C GLY A 110 10.32 10.97 -0.08
N LEU A 111 10.80 9.83 -0.58
CA LEU A 111 12.22 9.47 -0.69
C LEU A 111 12.76 9.72 -2.10
N ASP A 112 14.08 9.82 -2.22
CA ASP A 112 14.78 9.93 -3.49
C ASP A 112 15.01 8.55 -4.14
N SER A 113 15.64 8.51 -5.31
CA SER A 113 15.95 7.26 -6.02
C SER A 113 16.89 6.31 -5.28
N GLU A 114 17.59 6.80 -4.24
CA GLU A 114 18.48 6.00 -3.39
C GLU A 114 17.78 5.57 -2.08
N GLY A 115 16.49 5.87 -1.91
CA GLY A 115 15.72 5.57 -0.71
C GLY A 115 16.06 6.46 0.49
N ARG A 116 16.68 7.63 0.27
CA ARG A 116 16.95 8.63 1.31
C ARG A 116 15.87 9.71 1.31
N PRO A 117 15.73 10.51 2.39
CA PRO A 117 14.86 11.68 2.38
C PRO A 117 15.07 12.55 1.14
N ASN A 118 14.01 12.78 0.36
CA ASN A 118 14.09 13.70 -0.78
C ASN A 118 14.00 15.14 -0.26
N LEU A 119 15.15 15.77 -0.08
CA LEU A 119 15.28 17.11 0.47
C LEU A 119 14.88 18.20 -0.54
N ASP A 120 14.83 17.86 -1.83
CA ASP A 120 14.57 18.81 -2.92
C ASP A 120 13.05 19.02 -3.17
N LEU A 121 12.20 18.52 -2.28
CA LEU A 121 10.75 18.64 -2.41
C LEU A 121 10.27 20.07 -2.07
N PRO A 122 9.33 20.66 -2.86
CA PRO A 122 8.81 22.01 -2.63
C PRO A 122 8.28 22.30 -1.23
N ALA A 123 7.76 21.28 -0.54
CA ALA A 123 7.24 21.39 0.83
C ALA A 123 8.36 21.55 1.89
N VAL A 124 9.59 21.13 1.60
CA VAL A 124 10.70 21.14 2.56
C VAL A 124 11.32 22.53 2.68
N TYR A 125 11.47 23.25 1.56
CA TYR A 125 12.14 24.56 1.53
C TYR A 125 11.60 25.59 2.53
N PRO A 126 10.27 25.84 2.61
CA PRO A 126 9.74 26.85 3.53
C PRO A 126 10.02 26.50 4.99
N ILE A 127 10.02 25.20 5.32
CA ILE A 127 10.30 24.72 6.68
C ILE A 127 11.78 24.91 7.02
N VAL A 128 12.71 24.66 6.08
CA VAL A 128 14.14 24.95 6.28
C VAL A 128 14.35 26.43 6.59
N VAL A 129 13.77 27.32 5.77
CA VAL A 129 13.87 28.77 5.95
C VAL A 129 13.32 29.18 7.33
N GLU A 130 12.14 28.68 7.71
CA GLU A 130 11.53 28.96 9.01
C GLU A 130 12.48 28.53 10.16
N ARG A 131 13.03 27.32 10.09
CA ARG A 131 13.92 26.76 11.12
C ARG A 131 15.20 27.57 11.26
N VAL A 132 15.85 27.90 10.14
CA VAL A 132 17.07 28.72 10.11
C VAL A 132 16.80 30.11 10.68
N MET A 133 15.73 30.78 10.23
CA MET A 133 15.37 32.12 10.69
C MET A 133 15.02 32.13 12.18
N LYS A 134 14.29 31.13 12.67
CA LYS A 134 13.97 30.97 14.10
C LYS A 134 15.24 30.80 14.93
N HIS A 135 16.21 30.03 14.44
CA HIS A 135 17.51 29.86 15.11
C HIS A 135 18.29 31.18 15.17
N ILE A 136 18.41 31.90 14.04
CA ILE A 136 19.07 33.22 13.98
C ILE A 136 18.39 34.21 14.93
N GLN A 137 17.06 34.25 14.95
CA GLN A 137 16.30 35.14 15.85
C GLN A 137 16.53 34.80 17.33
N GLY A 138 16.70 33.52 17.66
CA GLY A 138 17.04 33.04 19.00
C GLY A 138 18.48 33.36 19.42
N ASP A 139 19.45 33.28 18.50
CA ASP A 139 20.84 33.65 18.75
C ASP A 139 21.10 35.12 18.44
N ARG A 140 20.90 35.96 19.46
CA ARG A 140 21.17 37.42 19.40
C ARG A 140 22.59 37.76 18.95
N ASN A 141 23.58 36.90 19.26
CA ASN A 141 24.96 37.16 18.88
C ASN A 141 25.18 36.87 17.40
N LEU A 142 24.68 35.74 16.89
CA LEU A 142 24.76 35.40 15.46
C LEU A 142 24.02 36.44 14.62
N LYS A 143 22.77 36.76 14.99
CA LYS A 143 21.97 37.79 14.31
C LYS A 143 22.70 39.13 14.22
N ALA A 144 23.20 39.65 15.35
CA ALA A 144 23.90 40.93 15.36
C ALA A 144 25.22 40.90 14.57
N ARG A 145 25.87 39.74 14.45
CA ARG A 145 27.06 39.58 13.60
C ARG A 145 26.70 39.59 12.12
N LEU A 146 25.73 38.77 11.70
CA LEU A 146 25.26 38.71 10.32
C LEU A 146 24.77 40.08 9.83
N GLU A 147 23.92 40.79 10.59
CA GLU A 147 23.43 42.11 10.21
C GLU A 147 24.54 43.19 10.13
N ARG A 148 25.59 43.09 10.95
CA ARG A 148 26.74 44.01 10.88
C ARG A 148 27.59 43.73 9.65
N SER A 149 27.76 42.45 9.33
CA SER A 149 28.46 42.04 8.13
C SER A 149 27.71 42.52 6.90
N MET A 150 26.43 42.20 6.74
CA MET A 150 25.58 42.68 5.65
C MET A 150 25.67 44.21 5.44
N ARG A 151 25.58 45.00 6.52
CA ARG A 151 25.73 46.46 6.44
C ARG A 151 27.09 46.92 5.90
N ARG A 152 28.16 46.20 6.20
CA ARG A 152 29.50 46.50 5.67
C ARG A 152 29.56 46.29 4.15
N TRP A 153 28.78 45.33 3.65
CA TRP A 153 28.70 44.97 2.23
C TRP A 153 27.67 45.81 1.45
N GLY A 154 26.98 46.74 2.12
CA GLY A 154 26.06 47.69 1.48
C GLY A 154 24.58 47.32 1.61
N HIS A 155 24.27 46.18 2.20
CA HIS A 155 22.91 45.70 2.48
C HIS A 155 22.37 46.36 3.75
N LYS A 156 21.34 47.21 3.60
CA LYS A 156 20.84 48.06 4.69
C LYS A 156 19.52 47.57 5.26
N ASP A 157 18.75 46.80 4.50
CA ASP A 157 17.49 46.23 4.97
C ASP A 157 17.73 44.85 5.60
N PRO A 158 17.39 44.65 6.90
CA PRO A 158 17.49 43.36 7.54
C PRO A 158 16.67 42.25 6.87
N SER A 159 15.62 42.56 6.10
CA SER A 159 14.85 41.54 5.37
C SER A 159 15.64 40.90 4.22
N GLU A 160 16.69 41.56 3.72
CA GLU A 160 17.57 41.01 2.68
C GLU A 160 18.26 39.72 3.15
N LEU A 161 18.44 39.52 4.46
CA LEU A 161 19.01 38.28 5.01
C LEU A 161 18.09 37.08 4.78
N GLN A 162 16.79 37.29 5.01
CA GLN A 162 15.79 36.25 4.81
C GLN A 162 15.69 35.89 3.33
N VAL A 163 15.61 36.90 2.46
CA VAL A 163 15.59 36.70 0.99
C VAL A 163 16.83 35.94 0.53
N ALA A 164 18.02 36.27 1.06
CA ALA A 164 19.23 35.54 0.69
C ALA A 164 19.20 34.08 1.16
N ILE A 165 18.67 33.79 2.35
CA ILE A 165 18.50 32.41 2.84
C ILE A 165 17.48 31.65 1.98
N GLU A 166 16.36 32.28 1.60
CA GLU A 166 15.36 31.72 0.69
C GLU A 166 16.01 31.34 -0.66
N VAL A 167 16.76 32.25 -1.27
CA VAL A 167 17.48 32.01 -2.54
C VAL A 167 18.50 30.87 -2.42
N VAL A 168 19.25 30.81 -1.31
CA VAL A 168 20.19 29.69 -1.04
C VAL A 168 19.44 28.37 -0.95
N CYS A 169 18.32 28.31 -0.22
CA CYS A 169 17.56 27.07 -0.04
C CYS A 169 16.89 26.61 -1.34
N GLU A 170 16.40 27.53 -2.17
CA GLU A 170 15.78 27.21 -3.47
C GLU A 170 16.79 26.75 -4.53
N GLY A 171 18.10 26.84 -4.27
CA GLY A 171 19.14 26.48 -5.24
C GLY A 171 19.26 27.45 -6.43
N SER A 172 18.63 28.62 -6.34
CA SER A 172 18.69 29.66 -7.39
C SER A 172 20.01 30.43 -7.32
N ALA A 173 21.09 29.83 -7.83
CA ALA A 173 22.38 30.51 -7.92
C ALA A 173 22.40 31.53 -9.07
N TYR A 174 22.33 32.82 -8.75
CA TYR A 174 22.80 33.89 -9.65
C TYR A 174 24.23 34.32 -9.25
N PRO A 175 25.13 34.59 -10.22
CA PRO A 175 26.56 34.87 -9.94
C PRO A 175 26.83 36.08 -9.03
N ASP A 176 25.89 37.01 -8.90
CA ASP A 176 26.04 38.29 -8.21
C ASP A 176 25.10 38.45 -7.00
N ASP A 177 24.47 37.36 -6.54
CA ASP A 177 23.45 37.42 -5.49
C ASP A 177 24.06 37.20 -4.09
N LEU A 178 23.49 37.87 -3.08
CA LEU A 178 23.91 37.84 -1.67
C LEU A 178 23.94 36.39 -1.13
N SER A 179 23.18 35.48 -1.74
CA SER A 179 23.21 34.04 -1.53
C SER A 179 24.59 33.41 -1.80
N THR A 180 25.21 33.73 -2.94
CA THR A 180 26.57 33.25 -3.31
C THR A 180 27.65 33.83 -2.39
N GLU A 181 27.45 35.05 -1.90
CA GLU A 181 28.36 35.71 -0.96
C GLU A 181 28.24 35.16 0.47
N LEU A 182 27.04 34.75 0.90
CA LEU A 182 26.77 34.23 2.25
C LEU A 182 27.09 32.75 2.43
N THR A 183 27.13 31.93 1.37
CA THR A 183 27.33 30.47 1.49
C THR A 183 28.35 29.86 0.55
N GLY A 184 28.99 30.64 -0.34
CA GLY A 184 29.84 30.13 -1.43
C GLY A 184 31.32 30.56 -1.44
N GLU A 185 31.89 30.52 -2.65
CA GLU A 185 33.31 30.71 -3.00
C GLU A 185 33.93 32.04 -2.51
N TYR A 186 33.09 33.02 -2.19
CA TYR A 186 33.52 34.31 -1.64
C TYR A 186 34.10 34.18 -0.22
N CYS A 187 33.55 33.30 0.61
CA CYS A 187 34.07 33.02 1.96
C CYS A 187 35.50 32.45 1.92
N TYR A 188 35.83 31.67 0.89
CA TYR A 188 37.19 31.16 0.68
C TYR A 188 38.20 32.27 0.38
N ARG A 189 37.82 33.27 -0.43
CA ARG A 189 38.69 34.43 -0.74
C ARG A 189 38.92 35.36 0.46
N LEU A 190 37.99 35.40 1.42
CA LEU A 190 38.10 36.21 2.64
C LEU A 190 38.99 35.58 3.72
N LYS A 191 39.24 34.27 3.67
CA LYS A 191 40.13 33.56 4.62
C LYS A 191 41.60 33.98 4.48
N GLU A 192 41.99 34.58 3.35
CA GLU A 192 43.33 35.16 3.10
C GLU A 192 43.42 36.68 3.37
N GLY A 193 42.31 37.30 3.82
CA GLY A 193 42.16 38.74 4.02
C GLY A 193 42.48 39.25 5.43
N ARG A 194 41.89 40.39 5.81
CA ARG A 194 42.07 40.99 7.14
C ARG A 194 41.32 40.16 8.19
N GLU A 195 41.65 40.33 9.48
CA GLU A 195 41.00 39.59 10.57
C GLU A 195 39.46 39.75 10.61
N ALA A 196 38.95 40.91 10.17
CA ALA A 196 37.52 41.17 10.08
C ALA A 196 36.83 40.43 8.91
N ASP A 197 37.60 39.98 7.92
CA ASP A 197 37.15 39.19 6.76
C ASP A 197 37.13 37.69 7.14
N ARG A 198 38.13 37.23 7.92
CA ARG A 198 38.17 35.88 8.51
C ARG A 198 36.98 35.60 9.42
N ARG A 199 36.63 36.54 10.30
CA ARG A 199 35.50 36.39 11.22
C ARG A 199 34.14 36.34 10.52
N PHE A 200 34.01 37.02 9.39
CA PHE A 200 32.79 36.94 8.57
C PHE A 200 32.70 35.58 7.85
N ALA A 201 33.82 35.07 7.35
CA ALA A 201 33.86 33.72 6.78
C ALA A 201 33.46 32.64 7.81
N GLU A 202 33.91 32.77 9.07
CA GLU A 202 33.47 31.89 10.18
C GLU A 202 31.95 31.96 10.44
N ASP A 203 31.36 33.16 10.37
CA ASP A 203 29.91 33.35 10.56
C ASP A 203 29.09 32.79 9.39
N CYS A 204 29.59 32.90 8.15
CA CYS A 204 28.97 32.31 6.97
C CYS A 204 29.07 30.78 6.97
N GLU A 205 30.21 30.24 7.42
CA GLU A 205 30.40 28.80 7.62
C GLU A 205 29.42 28.27 8.68
N ALA A 206 29.23 28.99 9.79
CA ALA A 206 28.22 28.65 10.80
C ALA A 206 26.78 28.71 10.25
N LEU A 207 26.47 29.67 9.36
CA LEU A 207 25.17 29.75 8.70
C LEU A 207 24.97 28.59 7.70
N SER A 208 25.98 28.27 6.89
CA SER A 208 25.95 27.14 5.96
C SER A 208 25.76 25.82 6.72
N ASP A 209 26.47 25.61 7.82
CA ASP A 209 26.31 24.44 8.68
C ASP A 209 24.90 24.34 9.26
N LEU A 210 24.33 25.47 9.68
CA LEU A 210 22.96 25.54 10.19
C LEU A 210 21.95 25.17 9.11
N ILE A 211 22.09 25.71 7.89
CA ILE A 211 21.23 25.38 6.75
C ILE A 211 21.34 23.88 6.44
N SER A 212 22.56 23.36 6.25
CA SER A 212 22.80 21.94 5.93
C SER A 212 22.16 20.98 6.95
N ARG A 213 22.23 21.29 8.25
CA ARG A 213 21.63 20.47 9.31
C ARG A 213 20.13 20.67 9.50
N SER A 214 19.53 21.66 8.83
CA SER A 214 18.10 21.96 8.94
C SER A 214 17.24 21.16 7.95
N TRP A 215 17.83 20.58 6.90
CA TRP A 215 17.12 19.88 5.84
C TRP A 215 16.43 18.59 6.29
N GLU A 216 17.16 17.63 6.85
CA GLU A 216 16.55 16.37 7.31
C GLU A 216 15.43 16.60 8.33
N PRO A 217 15.61 17.45 9.38
CA PRO A 217 14.51 17.75 10.30
C PRO A 217 13.33 18.50 9.66
N ALA A 218 13.58 19.31 8.62
CA ALA A 218 12.51 19.97 7.88
C ALA A 218 11.72 18.97 7.04
N TRP A 219 12.39 17.99 6.44
CA TRP A 219 11.74 16.90 5.73
C TRP A 219 10.91 16.02 6.68
N GLU A 220 11.43 15.67 7.86
CA GLU A 220 10.68 14.94 8.89
C GLU A 220 9.42 15.71 9.29
N GLU A 221 9.54 17.01 9.51
CA GLU A 221 8.42 17.88 9.86
C GLU A 221 7.39 18.00 8.71
N ALA A 222 7.85 18.11 7.46
CA ALA A 222 6.95 18.11 6.28
C ALA A 222 6.20 16.78 6.15
N ARG A 223 6.89 15.66 6.41
CA ARG A 223 6.31 14.32 6.40
C ARG A 223 5.27 14.14 7.51
N ASP A 224 5.56 14.60 8.72
CA ASP A 224 4.61 14.57 9.85
C ASP A 224 3.36 15.40 9.58
N ARG A 225 3.47 16.47 8.79
CA ARG A 225 2.34 17.28 8.31
C ARG A 225 1.58 16.65 7.14
N GLY A 226 2.10 15.56 6.56
CA GLY A 226 1.55 14.93 5.36
C GLY A 226 1.76 15.74 4.08
N GLU A 227 2.72 16.68 4.07
CA GLU A 227 3.07 17.50 2.92
C GLU A 227 4.12 16.83 2.01
N VAL A 228 4.75 15.75 2.51
CA VAL A 228 5.76 14.94 1.82
C VAL A 228 5.36 13.47 1.85
N GLY A 229 5.41 12.83 0.67
CA GLY A 229 4.94 11.46 0.48
C GLY A 229 3.42 11.34 0.60
N ASN A 230 2.92 10.11 0.59
CA ASN A 230 1.52 9.79 0.83
C ASN A 230 1.34 9.44 2.32
N PRO A 231 0.62 10.26 3.11
CA PRO A 231 0.44 10.04 4.54
C PRO A 231 -0.40 8.80 4.89
N LEU A 232 -1.09 8.23 3.90
CA LEU A 232 -1.88 7.01 4.04
C LEU A 232 -1.12 5.77 3.57
N ALA A 233 0.11 5.90 3.05
CA ALA A 233 0.88 4.73 2.63
C ALA A 233 1.28 3.87 3.82
N VAL A 234 1.26 2.55 3.65
CA VAL A 234 1.46 1.56 4.71
C VAL A 234 2.64 0.66 4.37
N ILE A 235 3.65 0.64 5.25
CA ILE A 235 4.82 -0.22 5.09
C ILE A 235 4.42 -1.69 5.32
N LEU A 236 4.90 -2.56 4.43
CA LEU A 236 4.62 -3.98 4.43
C LEU A 236 5.91 -4.80 4.59
N ASP A 237 5.78 -5.93 5.28
CA ASP A 237 6.80 -6.97 5.32
C ASP A 237 6.47 -8.07 4.29
N VAL A 238 7.52 -8.68 3.75
CA VAL A 238 7.41 -9.76 2.76
C VAL A 238 8.10 -11.00 3.31
N PHE A 239 7.35 -12.09 3.50
CA PHE A 239 7.86 -13.40 3.92
C PHE A 239 7.90 -14.37 2.73
N GLU A 240 9.01 -15.08 2.54
CA GLU A 240 9.20 -16.01 1.43
C GLU A 240 9.74 -17.38 1.89
N HIS A 241 8.88 -18.40 1.96
CA HIS A 241 9.28 -19.77 2.29
C HIS A 241 8.33 -20.82 1.69
N GLY A 242 8.61 -21.29 0.47
CA GLY A 242 7.73 -22.20 -0.26
C GLY A 242 6.46 -21.54 -0.83
N GLY A 243 6.35 -20.23 -0.65
CA GLY A 243 5.29 -19.33 -1.09
C GLY A 243 5.68 -17.91 -0.66
N ILE A 244 4.87 -16.92 -1.01
CA ILE A 244 5.09 -15.52 -0.64
C ILE A 244 3.91 -15.00 0.19
N MET A 245 4.18 -14.18 1.21
CA MET A 245 3.15 -13.56 2.02
C MET A 245 3.50 -12.10 2.27
N PHE A 246 2.53 -11.22 1.99
CA PHE A 246 2.58 -9.80 2.33
C PHE A 246 1.78 -9.57 3.60
N SER A 247 2.28 -8.67 4.46
CA SER A 247 1.58 -8.29 5.68
C SER A 247 1.97 -6.87 6.09
N VAL A 248 1.08 -6.18 6.79
CA VAL A 248 1.44 -4.91 7.44
C VAL A 248 2.63 -5.15 8.37
N SER A 249 3.59 -4.23 8.30
CA SER A 249 4.87 -4.40 8.99
C SER A 249 4.69 -4.68 10.49
N GLY A 250 5.32 -5.75 10.98
CA GLY A 250 5.22 -6.21 12.37
C GLY A 250 4.02 -7.10 12.71
N TYR A 251 3.07 -7.34 11.81
CA TYR A 251 1.86 -8.13 12.08
C TYR A 251 1.86 -9.54 11.45
N GLY A 252 2.74 -9.82 10.49
CA GLY A 252 2.89 -11.15 9.85
C GLY A 252 4.01 -12.03 10.44
N PRO A 253 4.41 -13.10 9.72
CA PRO A 253 5.58 -13.90 10.08
C PRO A 253 6.86 -13.06 10.13
N GLN A 254 7.62 -13.17 11.22
CA GLN A 254 8.85 -12.41 11.48
C GLN A 254 10.06 -13.36 11.57
N CYS A 255 10.31 -14.11 10.50
CA CYS A 255 11.46 -15.00 10.42
C CYS A 255 12.71 -14.20 10.05
N GLN A 256 13.79 -14.33 10.82
CA GLN A 256 15.05 -13.62 10.54
C GLN A 256 15.66 -13.95 9.17
N TRP A 257 15.32 -15.10 8.58
CA TRP A 257 15.89 -15.57 7.32
C TRP A 257 15.00 -15.30 6.13
N ASP A 258 13.68 -15.41 6.32
CA ASP A 258 12.70 -15.44 5.23
C ASP A 258 11.84 -14.16 5.17
N THR A 259 11.88 -13.30 6.20
CA THR A 259 11.10 -12.05 6.24
C THR A 259 11.98 -10.85 5.91
N THR A 260 11.63 -10.12 4.85
CA THR A 260 12.15 -8.78 4.56
C THR A 260 11.24 -7.75 5.20
N ILE A 261 11.73 -7.12 6.29
CA ILE A 261 11.03 -6.02 6.96
C ILE A 261 11.02 -4.79 6.04
N GLY A 262 9.85 -4.20 5.83
CA GLY A 262 9.69 -3.06 4.92
C GLY A 262 10.00 -3.41 3.46
N GLY A 263 9.84 -4.68 3.07
CA GLY A 263 10.12 -5.18 1.73
C GLY A 263 9.09 -4.73 0.67
N ALA A 264 7.99 -4.11 1.07
CA ALA A 264 7.00 -3.54 0.18
C ALA A 264 6.25 -2.37 0.84
N ILE A 265 5.46 -1.67 0.04
CA ILE A 265 4.57 -0.61 0.50
C ILE A 265 3.22 -0.73 -0.20
N TRP A 266 2.15 -0.54 0.57
CA TRP A 266 0.82 -0.31 0.03
C TRP A 266 0.56 1.20 -0.06
N VAL A 267 0.02 1.64 -1.18
CA VAL A 267 -0.35 3.04 -1.44
C VAL A 267 -1.79 3.06 -1.94
N PRO A 268 -2.68 3.87 -1.35
CA PRO A 268 -4.04 3.98 -1.85
C PRO A 268 -4.03 4.57 -3.27
N ASP A 269 -4.88 4.03 -4.14
CA ASP A 269 -5.28 4.70 -5.38
C ASP A 269 -6.32 5.79 -5.07
N ASP A 270 -6.78 6.48 -6.11
CA ASP A 270 -7.75 7.58 -5.97
C ASP A 270 -9.05 7.12 -5.27
N VAL A 271 -9.51 5.90 -5.54
CA VAL A 271 -10.76 5.36 -4.99
C VAL A 271 -10.59 5.00 -3.52
N ALA A 272 -9.53 4.27 -3.16
CA ALA A 272 -9.21 3.93 -1.78
C ALA A 272 -8.96 5.20 -0.95
N HIS A 273 -8.23 6.16 -1.52
CA HIS A 273 -7.95 7.45 -0.90
C HIS A 273 -9.25 8.19 -0.58
N ASP A 274 -10.14 8.35 -1.57
CA ASP A 274 -11.41 9.04 -1.37
C ASP A 274 -12.28 8.32 -0.33
N CYS A 275 -12.40 6.99 -0.41
CA CYS A 275 -13.13 6.19 0.58
C CYS A 275 -12.61 6.43 2.01
N ILE A 276 -11.28 6.41 2.21
CA ILE A 276 -10.67 6.66 3.53
C ILE A 276 -10.94 8.08 3.99
N MET A 277 -10.74 9.07 3.12
CA MET A 277 -10.83 10.49 3.47
C MET A 277 -12.28 10.92 3.75
N THR A 278 -13.25 10.42 2.99
CA THR A 278 -14.68 10.74 3.17
C THR A 278 -15.38 9.86 4.20
N SER A 279 -14.73 8.80 4.70
CA SER A 279 -15.32 7.93 5.72
C SER A 279 -15.77 8.70 6.97
N GLU A 280 -16.99 8.41 7.43
CA GLU A 280 -17.56 8.93 8.69
C GLU A 280 -17.06 8.17 9.93
N ASP A 281 -16.21 7.15 9.76
CA ASP A 281 -15.61 6.41 10.87
C ASP A 281 -14.77 7.35 11.77
N PRO A 282 -15.00 7.37 13.08
CA PRO A 282 -14.31 8.29 14.01
C PRO A 282 -12.83 7.94 14.24
N ARG A 283 -12.36 6.77 13.78
CA ARG A 283 -10.97 6.36 13.94
C ARG A 283 -10.03 7.23 13.09
N PRO A 284 -8.75 7.34 13.48
CA PRO A 284 -7.75 8.01 12.67
C PRO A 284 -7.65 7.43 11.26
N LYS A 285 -7.46 8.29 10.25
CA LYS A 285 -7.41 7.88 8.83
C LYS A 285 -6.32 6.86 8.52
N HIS A 286 -5.19 6.93 9.23
CA HIS A 286 -4.10 5.94 9.09
C HIS A 286 -4.50 4.54 9.58
N GLU A 287 -5.43 4.41 10.54
CA GLU A 287 -5.94 3.11 10.96
C GLU A 287 -6.83 2.50 9.87
N LEU A 288 -7.65 3.33 9.20
CA LEU A 288 -8.45 2.90 8.05
C LEU A 288 -7.55 2.47 6.90
N ALA A 289 -6.52 3.26 6.60
CA ALA A 289 -5.51 2.91 5.59
C ALA A 289 -4.85 1.54 5.87
N ARG A 290 -4.54 1.25 7.14
CA ARG A 290 -4.03 -0.07 7.54
C ARG A 290 -5.03 -1.20 7.24
N GLU A 291 -6.32 -0.99 7.49
CA GLU A 291 -7.35 -2.01 7.18
C GLU A 291 -7.47 -2.27 5.68
N TYR A 292 -7.34 -1.25 4.84
CA TYR A 292 -7.28 -1.41 3.39
C TYR A 292 -6.01 -2.15 2.98
N ALA A 293 -4.85 -1.78 3.53
CA ALA A 293 -3.59 -2.46 3.28
C ALA A 293 -3.62 -3.95 3.69
N GLU A 294 -4.27 -4.30 4.81
CA GLU A 294 -4.46 -5.68 5.26
C GLU A 294 -5.31 -6.50 4.27
N GLN A 295 -6.40 -5.91 3.77
CA GLN A 295 -7.26 -6.54 2.75
C GLN A 295 -6.52 -6.73 1.42
N ALA A 296 -5.82 -5.68 0.97
CA ALA A 296 -4.98 -5.74 -0.23
C ALA A 296 -3.88 -6.81 -0.09
N CYS A 297 -3.20 -6.88 1.07
CA CYS A 297 -2.21 -7.92 1.34
C CYS A 297 -2.79 -9.33 1.24
N LYS A 298 -4.01 -9.55 1.76
CA LYS A 298 -4.68 -10.86 1.71
C LYS A 298 -4.94 -11.28 0.25
N ALA A 299 -5.59 -10.41 -0.52
CA ALA A 299 -5.90 -10.67 -1.93
C ALA A 299 -4.61 -10.87 -2.76
N TYR A 300 -3.66 -9.94 -2.64
CA TYR A 300 -2.42 -9.98 -3.40
C TYR A 300 -1.56 -11.20 -3.06
N THR A 301 -1.52 -11.60 -1.78
CA THR A 301 -0.84 -12.83 -1.34
C THR A 301 -1.48 -14.08 -1.96
N ALA A 302 -2.81 -14.19 -1.95
CA ALA A 302 -3.51 -15.32 -2.55
C ALA A 302 -3.22 -15.40 -4.06
N TRP A 303 -3.31 -14.26 -4.77
CA TRP A 303 -2.98 -14.17 -6.19
C TRP A 303 -1.53 -14.57 -6.48
N CYS A 304 -0.56 -14.03 -5.74
CA CYS A 304 0.87 -14.37 -5.92
C CYS A 304 1.18 -15.86 -5.71
N ASN A 305 0.36 -16.57 -4.93
CA ASN A 305 0.50 -18.01 -4.71
C ASN A 305 -0.37 -18.86 -5.66
N GLY A 306 -1.00 -18.25 -6.67
CA GLY A 306 -1.85 -18.95 -7.64
C GLY A 306 -3.19 -19.43 -7.09
N GLN A 307 -3.66 -18.82 -6.00
CA GLN A 307 -4.99 -19.10 -5.42
C GLN A 307 -6.06 -18.28 -6.14
N THR A 308 -6.20 -18.54 -7.42
CA THR A 308 -7.13 -17.87 -8.33
C THR A 308 -8.03 -18.92 -8.96
N TYR A 309 -9.34 -18.65 -8.97
CA TYR A 309 -10.34 -19.67 -9.29
C TYR A 309 -11.42 -19.13 -10.23
N VAL A 310 -11.86 -20.00 -11.13
CA VAL A 310 -13.10 -19.89 -11.87
C VAL A 310 -14.15 -20.70 -11.14
N VAL A 311 -15.23 -20.04 -10.72
CA VAL A 311 -16.40 -20.71 -10.15
C VAL A 311 -17.36 -21.00 -11.29
N SER A 312 -17.81 -22.26 -11.39
CA SER A 312 -18.81 -22.66 -12.36
C SER A 312 -19.95 -23.40 -11.67
N ALA A 313 -21.19 -23.06 -12.03
CA ALA A 313 -22.39 -23.72 -11.57
C ALA A 313 -23.34 -23.98 -12.74
N PHE A 314 -23.91 -25.19 -12.83
CA PHE A 314 -24.85 -25.53 -13.89
C PHE A 314 -25.89 -26.55 -13.44
N ALA A 315 -27.09 -26.47 -14.02
CA ALA A 315 -28.16 -27.42 -13.79
C ALA A 315 -28.20 -28.47 -14.90
N VAL A 316 -28.38 -29.73 -14.53
CA VAL A 316 -28.37 -30.89 -15.43
C VAL A 316 -29.69 -31.62 -15.30
N ASP A 317 -30.39 -31.82 -16.41
CA ASP A 317 -31.62 -32.63 -16.44
C ASP A 317 -31.31 -34.11 -16.18
N ARG A 318 -32.00 -34.70 -15.21
CA ARG A 318 -31.71 -36.08 -14.75
C ARG A 318 -32.12 -37.16 -15.76
N GLN A 319 -33.02 -36.87 -16.68
CA GLN A 319 -33.52 -37.84 -17.65
C GLN A 319 -32.65 -37.88 -18.90
N THR A 320 -32.24 -36.70 -19.36
CA THR A 320 -31.50 -36.51 -20.62
C THR A 320 -30.00 -36.42 -20.40
N GLY A 321 -29.55 -36.01 -19.22
CA GLY A 321 -28.14 -35.69 -18.93
C GLY A 321 -27.67 -34.39 -19.60
N ALA A 322 -28.56 -33.62 -20.20
CA ALA A 322 -28.24 -32.35 -20.82
C ALA A 322 -28.20 -31.23 -19.78
N ILE A 323 -27.34 -30.23 -20.01
CA ILE A 323 -27.39 -28.97 -19.27
C ILE A 323 -28.70 -28.27 -19.61
N VAL A 324 -29.36 -27.73 -18.59
CA VAL A 324 -30.60 -26.98 -18.76
C VAL A 324 -30.25 -25.60 -19.31
N ASP A 325 -30.77 -25.28 -20.51
CA ASP A 325 -30.54 -23.99 -21.15
C ASP A 325 -30.86 -22.82 -20.22
N GLY A 326 -29.93 -21.86 -20.12
CA GLY A 326 -30.08 -20.68 -19.27
C GLY A 326 -29.80 -20.91 -17.78
N HIS A 327 -29.35 -22.10 -17.40
CA HIS A 327 -28.92 -22.45 -16.04
C HIS A 327 -27.45 -22.89 -16.03
N GLU A 328 -26.60 -22.07 -16.62
CA GLU A 328 -25.14 -22.18 -16.57
C GLU A 328 -24.59 -20.80 -16.22
N GLU A 329 -23.80 -20.75 -15.15
CA GLU A 329 -23.12 -19.55 -14.70
C GLU A 329 -21.65 -19.88 -14.48
N SER A 330 -20.77 -19.04 -15.00
CA SER A 330 -19.34 -19.14 -14.80
C SER A 330 -18.76 -17.74 -14.71
N PHE A 331 -17.94 -17.50 -13.69
CA PHE A 331 -17.18 -16.26 -13.54
C PHE A 331 -15.79 -16.60 -13.00
N GLY A 332 -14.80 -15.91 -13.57
CA GLY A 332 -13.39 -16.03 -13.21
C GLY A 332 -12.97 -15.02 -12.15
N ASP A 333 -11.65 -14.86 -12.01
CA ASP A 333 -11.01 -13.83 -11.20
C ASP A 333 -11.34 -13.86 -9.69
N VAL A 334 -11.80 -15.01 -9.16
CA VAL A 334 -12.03 -15.15 -7.72
C VAL A 334 -10.71 -15.46 -7.03
N VAL A 335 -10.23 -14.51 -6.22
CA VAL A 335 -8.96 -14.62 -5.52
C VAL A 335 -9.17 -15.12 -4.09
N GLY A 336 -8.49 -16.21 -3.75
CA GLY A 336 -8.58 -16.88 -2.47
C GLY A 336 -9.50 -18.10 -2.52
N TYR A 337 -9.03 -19.19 -1.91
CA TYR A 337 -9.76 -20.47 -1.92
C TYR A 337 -11.08 -20.38 -1.15
N SER A 338 -11.07 -19.76 0.03
CA SER A 338 -12.27 -19.66 0.85
C SER A 338 -13.34 -18.77 0.22
N GLU A 339 -12.92 -17.72 -0.48
CA GLU A 339 -13.79 -16.82 -1.22
C GLU A 339 -14.42 -17.54 -2.42
N ALA A 340 -13.64 -18.33 -3.16
CA ALA A 340 -14.14 -19.16 -4.24
C ALA A 340 -15.15 -20.21 -3.76
N GLU A 341 -14.89 -20.87 -2.63
CA GLU A 341 -15.87 -21.78 -2.01
C GLU A 341 -17.16 -21.08 -1.61
N ASP A 342 -17.08 -19.97 -0.88
CA ASP A 342 -18.26 -19.24 -0.39
C ASP A 342 -19.13 -18.76 -1.56
N GLU A 343 -18.51 -18.34 -2.66
CA GLU A 343 -19.22 -17.91 -3.85
C GLU A 343 -19.84 -19.10 -4.60
N MET A 344 -19.12 -20.21 -4.80
CA MET A 344 -19.68 -21.44 -5.38
C MET A 344 -20.91 -21.93 -4.58
N GLU A 345 -20.83 -21.92 -3.26
CA GLU A 345 -21.95 -22.29 -2.40
C GLU A 345 -23.17 -21.38 -2.62
N GLN A 346 -22.97 -20.07 -2.72
CA GLN A 346 -24.05 -19.11 -2.96
C GLN A 346 -24.73 -19.36 -4.31
N GLN A 347 -23.95 -19.59 -5.36
CA GLN A 347 -24.48 -19.86 -6.70
C GLN A 347 -25.29 -21.15 -6.76
N LEU A 348 -24.79 -22.22 -6.12
CA LEU A 348 -25.51 -23.48 -6.01
C LEU A 348 -26.84 -23.33 -5.28
N LEU A 349 -26.83 -22.61 -4.14
CA LEU A 349 -28.04 -22.36 -3.37
C LEU A 349 -29.03 -21.45 -4.09
N ALA A 350 -28.54 -20.52 -4.92
CA ALA A 350 -29.38 -19.65 -5.75
C ALA A 350 -30.06 -20.43 -6.88
N MET A 351 -29.29 -21.24 -7.61
CA MET A 351 -29.79 -22.03 -8.74
C MET A 351 -30.74 -23.16 -8.31
N ALA A 352 -30.62 -23.66 -7.08
CA ALA A 352 -31.49 -24.70 -6.55
C ALA A 352 -32.84 -24.20 -6.00
N LYS A 353 -33.00 -22.89 -5.76
CA LYS A 353 -34.26 -22.25 -5.30
C LYS A 353 -35.17 -21.94 -6.48
#